data_AF-A0A7M3ZT11-F1
#
_entry.id   AF-A0A7M3ZT11-F1
#
_cell.length_a   1.000
_cell.length_b   1.000
_cell.length_c   1.000
_cell.angle_alpha   90.00
_cell.angle_beta   90.00
_cell.angle_gamma   90.00
#
_symmetry.space_group_name_H-M   'P 1'
#
loop_
_entity.id
_entity.type
_entity.pdbx_description
1 polymer ?
#
loop_
_entity_poly.entity_id
_entity_poly.type
_entity_poly.pdbx_seq_one_letter_code
_entity_poly.pdbx_strand_id
1 'polypeptide(L)'
;FEWAGVFEISDTTHTWTMQKVDGAYAEPTMWLVLIPTDSPTEDTMHDLEEGVDALVDAGCTVVEDGESMSSIAADGTCFELHVGTGDDSTFTIDTAGITGVAMYAQHVPTEFERDQHYLKDSAGEDIEPVAQEGAGAHDHGHGEEEIAFDPHSWLDPVAYAAQVEVVYTALSVAFPDNADAFRDNADAYKAQLADLDAGFSAAFGESGTCQKNTVAANHNAYAYISQRYGIEFVNLHGIDPEGEPSPAAVADVLERVRDDGVTAIYVEEYTPNGALDSLIQDTKSADLPNGIEVLTLHTMEMAPSDSNDNYMTLMTENLENLKAGLACSE
;
A
#
# COMPACT_ATOMS: atom_id res chain seq x y z
N PHE A 1 -15.58 -2.17 -6.40
CA PHE A 1 -14.71 -3.06 -7.21
C PHE A 1 -13.46 -3.35 -6.39
N GLU A 2 -12.67 -4.35 -6.76
CA GLU A 2 -11.35 -4.62 -6.17
C GLU A 2 -10.20 -4.28 -7.13
N TRP A 3 -10.49 -4.05 -8.41
CA TRP A 3 -9.53 -3.63 -9.42
C TRP A 3 -10.17 -2.71 -10.45
N ALA A 4 -9.39 -1.75 -10.95
CA ALA A 4 -9.73 -0.95 -12.11
C ALA A 4 -8.54 -0.88 -13.08
N GLY A 5 -8.83 -0.75 -14.37
CA GLY A 5 -7.82 -0.54 -15.39
C GLY A 5 -8.38 0.21 -16.59
N VAL A 6 -7.58 1.09 -17.18
CA VAL A 6 -7.95 1.84 -18.39
C VAL A 6 -7.07 1.47 -19.56
N PHE A 7 -7.67 1.19 -20.72
CA PHE A 7 -6.98 0.60 -21.86
C PHE A 7 -7.13 1.47 -23.11
N GLU A 8 -6.06 1.54 -23.91
CA GLU A 8 -6.15 1.93 -25.32
C GLU A 8 -6.73 0.76 -26.13
N ILE A 9 -7.71 1.05 -27.00
CA ILE A 9 -8.42 0.04 -27.78
C ILE A 9 -8.18 0.32 -29.26
N SER A 10 -7.49 -0.62 -29.94
CA SER A 10 -7.17 -0.50 -31.36
C SER A 10 -7.99 -1.42 -32.28
N ASP A 11 -8.59 -2.46 -31.71
CA ASP A 11 -9.33 -3.50 -32.44
C ASP A 11 -10.85 -3.37 -32.24
N THR A 12 -11.61 -4.03 -33.12
CA THR A 12 -13.08 -4.09 -33.00
C THR A 12 -13.56 -5.14 -32.00
N THR A 13 -12.67 -6.02 -31.55
CA THR A 13 -12.97 -7.09 -30.59
C THR A 13 -11.76 -7.36 -29.72
N HIS A 14 -12.01 -7.60 -28.44
CA HIS A 14 -11.01 -8.05 -27.46
C HIS A 14 -11.53 -9.28 -26.73
N THR A 15 -10.67 -9.98 -26.00
CA THR A 15 -11.07 -11.15 -25.20
C THR A 15 -10.68 -10.95 -23.75
N TRP A 16 -11.66 -11.06 -22.85
CA TRP A 16 -11.43 -11.22 -21.41
C TRP A 16 -11.33 -12.71 -21.08
N THR A 17 -10.30 -13.11 -20.34
CA THR A 17 -10.01 -14.51 -19.99
C THR A 17 -10.01 -14.68 -18.48
N MET A 18 -10.62 -15.76 -18.01
CA MET A 18 -10.56 -16.20 -16.61
C MET A 18 -10.14 -17.66 -16.58
N GLN A 19 -9.17 -18.03 -15.76
CA GLN A 19 -8.65 -19.39 -15.63
C GLN A 19 -8.77 -19.90 -14.21
N LYS A 20 -8.82 -21.22 -14.06
CA LYS A 20 -8.61 -21.86 -12.76
C LYS A 20 -7.15 -21.72 -12.34
N VAL A 21 -6.92 -21.22 -11.14
CA VAL A 21 -5.63 -21.24 -10.45
C VAL A 21 -5.66 -22.38 -9.43
N ASP A 22 -4.62 -23.22 -9.42
CA ASP A 22 -4.53 -24.40 -8.54
C ASP A 22 -5.76 -25.35 -8.59
N GLY A 23 -6.43 -25.41 -9.74
CA GLY A 23 -7.54 -26.32 -10.02
C GLY A 23 -8.93 -25.82 -9.64
N ALA A 24 -9.07 -24.55 -9.24
CA ALA A 24 -10.36 -23.88 -9.00
C ALA A 24 -10.39 -22.45 -9.54
N TYR A 25 -11.57 -21.94 -9.89
CA TYR A 25 -11.78 -20.51 -10.09
C TYR A 25 -11.88 -19.83 -8.72
N ALA A 26 -11.37 -18.60 -8.59
CA ALA A 26 -11.47 -17.84 -7.34
C ALA A 26 -12.95 -17.64 -6.94
N GLU A 27 -13.79 -17.23 -7.89
CA GLU A 27 -15.25 -17.19 -7.75
C GLU A 27 -15.94 -17.77 -9.01
N PRO A 28 -17.10 -18.46 -8.90
CA PRO A 28 -17.85 -18.94 -10.07
C PRO A 28 -18.44 -17.84 -10.95
N THR A 29 -18.54 -16.62 -10.43
CA THR A 29 -19.05 -15.45 -11.15
C THR A 29 -18.27 -14.23 -10.72
N MET A 30 -18.08 -13.25 -11.61
CA MET A 30 -17.64 -11.91 -11.21
C MET A 30 -18.35 -10.87 -12.07
N TRP A 31 -18.65 -9.70 -11.51
CA TRP A 31 -19.06 -8.59 -12.35
C TRP A 31 -17.87 -7.79 -12.90
N LEU A 32 -18.04 -7.24 -14.11
CA LEU A 32 -17.11 -6.39 -14.82
C LEU A 32 -17.89 -5.21 -15.43
N VAL A 33 -17.52 -3.99 -15.06
CA VAL A 33 -18.09 -2.76 -15.63
C VAL A 33 -17.15 -2.24 -16.71
N LEU A 34 -17.70 -1.95 -17.89
CA LEU A 34 -16.97 -1.36 -19.01
C LEU A 34 -17.52 0.03 -19.31
N ILE A 35 -16.67 1.06 -19.29
CA ILE A 35 -17.02 2.45 -19.56
C ILE A 35 -16.17 2.98 -20.72
N PRO A 36 -16.75 3.24 -21.91
CA PRO A 36 -16.02 3.81 -23.05
C PRO A 36 -15.47 5.21 -22.74
N THR A 37 -14.27 5.50 -23.22
CA THR A 37 -13.63 6.82 -23.13
C THR A 37 -12.88 7.18 -24.40
N ASP A 38 -12.78 8.47 -24.70
CA ASP A 38 -11.91 9.02 -25.77
C ASP A 38 -10.54 9.47 -25.22
N SER A 39 -10.32 9.35 -23.91
CA SER A 39 -9.10 9.74 -23.19
C SER A 39 -8.71 8.64 -22.19
N PRO A 40 -8.11 7.52 -22.65
CA PRO A 40 -7.71 6.43 -21.77
C PRO A 40 -6.49 6.83 -20.94
N THR A 41 -6.74 7.48 -19.82
CA THR A 41 -5.73 7.98 -18.87
C THR A 41 -6.17 7.65 -17.47
N GLU A 42 -5.22 7.54 -16.54
CA GLU A 42 -5.47 7.34 -15.12
C GLU A 42 -6.48 8.34 -14.55
N ASP A 43 -6.30 9.65 -14.77
CA ASP A 43 -7.25 10.69 -14.33
C ASP A 43 -8.69 10.39 -14.79
N THR A 44 -8.84 9.91 -16.02
CA THR A 44 -10.16 9.56 -16.58
C THR A 44 -10.71 8.27 -15.96
N MET A 45 -9.86 7.31 -15.60
CA MET A 45 -10.26 6.13 -14.84
C MET A 45 -10.81 6.56 -13.47
N HIS A 46 -10.10 7.42 -12.73
CA HIS A 46 -10.56 7.88 -11.42
C HIS A 46 -11.84 8.70 -11.49
N ASP A 47 -11.95 9.61 -12.47
CA ASP A 47 -13.16 10.42 -12.68
C ASP A 47 -14.42 9.56 -12.96
N LEU A 48 -14.25 8.36 -13.53
CA LEU A 48 -15.34 7.47 -13.91
C LEU A 48 -15.77 6.53 -12.77
N GLU A 49 -14.99 6.40 -11.70
CA GLU A 49 -15.29 5.52 -10.55
C GLU A 49 -16.62 5.84 -9.87
N GLU A 50 -16.96 7.13 -9.73
CA GLU A 50 -18.18 7.57 -9.04
C GLU A 50 -19.45 6.97 -9.68
N GLY A 51 -19.39 6.60 -10.97
CA GLY A 51 -20.50 6.00 -11.71
C GLY A 51 -20.64 4.48 -11.54
N VAL A 52 -19.62 3.79 -11.02
CA VAL A 52 -19.54 2.32 -11.05
C VAL A 52 -20.61 1.67 -10.16
N ASP A 53 -20.75 2.14 -8.92
CA ASP A 53 -21.74 1.59 -7.98
C ASP A 53 -23.17 1.69 -8.53
N ALA A 54 -23.49 2.81 -9.21
CA ALA A 54 -24.79 3.01 -9.83
C ALA A 54 -25.05 2.03 -10.99
N LEU A 55 -24.02 1.68 -11.76
CA LEU A 55 -24.11 0.70 -12.86
C LEU A 55 -24.30 -0.72 -12.32
N VAL A 56 -23.62 -1.07 -11.23
CA VAL A 56 -23.77 -2.38 -10.57
C VAL A 56 -25.15 -2.49 -9.92
N ASP A 57 -25.60 -1.46 -9.20
CA ASP A 57 -26.91 -1.40 -8.54
C ASP A 57 -28.09 -1.45 -9.54
N ALA A 58 -27.89 -0.95 -10.76
CA ALA A 58 -28.86 -1.04 -11.85
C ALA A 58 -29.04 -2.48 -12.37
N GLY A 59 -28.11 -3.38 -12.04
CA GLY A 59 -28.09 -4.79 -12.42
C GLY A 59 -27.19 -5.07 -13.62
N CYS A 60 -26.41 -6.14 -13.51
CA CYS A 60 -25.44 -6.54 -14.53
C CYS A 60 -26.07 -7.51 -15.55
N THR A 61 -25.65 -7.39 -16.82
CA THR A 61 -26.06 -8.31 -17.88
C THR A 61 -25.27 -9.60 -17.75
N VAL A 62 -25.94 -10.74 -17.54
CA VAL A 62 -25.26 -12.05 -17.47
C VAL A 62 -24.63 -12.40 -18.81
N VAL A 63 -23.38 -12.84 -18.79
CA VAL A 63 -22.61 -13.33 -19.94
C VAL A 63 -22.00 -14.67 -19.56
N GLU A 64 -22.35 -15.72 -20.30
CA GLU A 64 -21.84 -17.07 -20.06
C GLU A 64 -20.49 -17.28 -20.78
N ASP A 65 -19.71 -18.27 -20.33
CA ASP A 65 -18.47 -18.67 -21.00
C ASP A 65 -18.65 -18.90 -22.51
N GLY A 66 -17.84 -18.20 -23.31
CA GLY A 66 -17.86 -18.21 -24.77
C GLY A 66 -18.82 -17.19 -25.40
N GLU A 67 -19.58 -16.43 -24.60
CA GLU A 67 -20.47 -15.38 -25.08
C GLU A 67 -19.76 -14.01 -25.18
N SER A 68 -20.51 -12.98 -25.60
CA SER A 68 -19.97 -11.66 -25.88
C SER A 68 -20.61 -10.58 -24.99
N MET A 69 -19.76 -9.77 -24.36
CA MET A 69 -20.11 -8.46 -23.81
C MET A 69 -20.34 -7.51 -24.99
N SER A 70 -21.61 -7.20 -25.27
CA SER A 70 -22.03 -6.36 -26.39
C SER A 70 -22.97 -5.26 -25.90
N SER A 71 -23.25 -4.28 -26.77
CA SER A 71 -24.13 -3.14 -26.45
C SER A 71 -23.61 -2.28 -25.29
N ILE A 72 -22.30 -2.07 -25.21
CA ILE A 72 -21.66 -1.20 -24.21
C ILE A 72 -22.16 0.23 -24.42
N ALA A 73 -22.88 0.77 -23.42
CA ALA A 73 -23.41 2.12 -23.46
C ALA A 73 -22.31 3.17 -23.24
N ALA A 74 -22.54 4.40 -23.72
CA ALA A 74 -21.56 5.48 -23.61
C ALA A 74 -21.29 5.92 -22.17
N ASP A 75 -22.24 5.71 -21.26
CA ASP A 75 -22.16 5.96 -19.82
C ASP A 75 -21.78 4.70 -19.02
N GLY A 76 -21.45 3.61 -19.71
CA GLY A 76 -20.97 2.37 -19.10
C GLY A 76 -22.01 1.25 -19.06
N THR A 77 -21.54 0.02 -18.87
CA THR A 77 -22.40 -1.18 -18.76
C THR A 77 -21.77 -2.19 -17.82
N CYS A 78 -22.57 -2.73 -16.90
CA CYS A 78 -22.15 -3.84 -16.04
C CYS A 78 -22.49 -5.19 -16.69
N PHE A 79 -21.54 -6.13 -16.63
CA PHE A 79 -21.70 -7.52 -17.02
C PHE A 79 -21.42 -8.43 -15.84
N GLU A 80 -22.18 -9.52 -15.68
CA GLU A 80 -21.90 -10.57 -14.70
C GLU A 80 -21.39 -11.79 -15.48
N LEU A 81 -20.10 -12.08 -15.35
CA LEU A 81 -19.40 -13.13 -16.09
C LEU A 81 -19.55 -14.46 -15.34
N HIS A 82 -20.06 -15.49 -16.02
CA HIS A 82 -20.26 -16.82 -15.45
C HIS A 82 -19.22 -17.78 -16.02
N VAL A 83 -18.37 -18.35 -15.16
CA VAL A 83 -17.30 -19.25 -15.60
C VAL A 83 -17.87 -20.59 -16.06
N GLY A 84 -17.24 -21.17 -17.07
CA GLY A 84 -17.59 -22.47 -17.62
C GLY A 84 -17.13 -23.64 -16.73
N THR A 85 -17.41 -24.86 -17.22
CA THR A 85 -16.91 -26.09 -16.56
C THR A 85 -15.45 -26.42 -16.90
N GLY A 86 -14.91 -25.78 -17.95
CA GLY A 86 -13.53 -25.92 -18.40
C GLY A 86 -12.53 -25.26 -17.45
N ASP A 87 -11.25 -25.40 -17.75
CA ASP A 87 -10.16 -24.80 -16.97
C ASP A 87 -9.87 -23.35 -17.34
N ASP A 88 -10.37 -22.92 -18.51
CA ASP A 88 -10.34 -21.55 -19.00
C ASP A 88 -11.76 -21.17 -19.45
N SER A 89 -12.17 -19.95 -19.13
CA SER A 89 -13.40 -19.30 -19.60
C SER A 89 -13.03 -18.03 -20.37
N THR A 90 -13.74 -17.75 -21.46
CA THR A 90 -13.43 -16.60 -22.33
C THR A 90 -14.67 -15.81 -22.68
N PHE A 91 -14.56 -14.49 -22.69
CA PHE A 91 -15.66 -13.56 -22.96
C PHE A 91 -15.21 -12.55 -24.01
N THR A 92 -15.90 -12.51 -25.14
CA THR A 92 -15.57 -11.54 -26.21
C THR A 92 -16.11 -10.16 -25.87
N ILE A 93 -15.31 -9.11 -26.01
CA ILE A 93 -15.72 -7.72 -25.82
C ILE A 93 -15.92 -7.07 -27.19
N ASP A 94 -17.14 -6.65 -27.52
CA ASP A 94 -17.42 -5.86 -28.71
C ASP A 94 -16.96 -4.41 -28.49
N THR A 95 -15.82 -4.08 -29.08
CA THR A 95 -15.11 -2.79 -28.93
C THR A 95 -15.20 -1.95 -30.20
N ALA A 96 -16.10 -2.31 -31.13
CA ALA A 96 -16.25 -1.61 -32.38
C ALA A 96 -16.60 -0.12 -32.18
N GLY A 97 -15.68 0.77 -32.54
CA GLY A 97 -15.86 2.22 -32.43
C GLY A 97 -15.52 2.79 -31.04
N ILE A 98 -14.99 1.97 -30.13
CA ILE A 98 -14.41 2.39 -28.86
C ILE A 98 -12.92 2.62 -29.08
N THR A 99 -12.38 3.74 -28.57
CA THR A 99 -10.94 4.07 -28.70
C THR A 99 -10.18 3.93 -27.39
N GLY A 100 -10.89 3.98 -26.26
CA GLY A 100 -10.41 3.58 -24.95
C GLY A 100 -11.56 3.08 -24.07
N VAL A 101 -11.23 2.30 -23.05
CA VAL A 101 -12.21 1.77 -22.11
C VAL A 101 -11.63 1.72 -20.71
N ALA A 102 -12.38 2.22 -19.72
CA ALA A 102 -12.13 1.95 -18.32
C ALA A 102 -12.91 0.69 -17.91
N MET A 103 -12.24 -0.23 -17.24
CA MET A 103 -12.76 -1.51 -16.77
C MET A 103 -12.68 -1.55 -15.24
N TYR A 104 -13.77 -1.92 -14.57
CA TYR A 104 -13.80 -2.07 -13.11
C TYR A 104 -14.32 -3.46 -12.78
N ALA A 105 -13.52 -4.21 -12.03
CA ALA A 105 -13.72 -5.63 -11.79
C ALA A 105 -14.09 -5.88 -10.33
N GLN A 106 -15.06 -6.77 -10.08
CA GLN A 106 -15.42 -7.18 -8.73
C GLN A 106 -14.21 -7.71 -7.95
N HIS A 107 -13.34 -8.46 -8.64
CA HIS A 107 -12.15 -9.11 -8.12
C HIS A 107 -10.93 -8.72 -8.95
N VAL A 108 -9.75 -8.86 -8.36
CA VAL A 108 -8.48 -8.65 -9.07
C VAL A 108 -8.35 -9.69 -10.19
N PRO A 109 -8.17 -9.29 -11.47
CA PRO A 109 -8.10 -10.22 -12.58
C PRO A 109 -6.99 -11.28 -12.49
N THR A 110 -5.89 -10.98 -11.79
CA THR A 110 -4.76 -11.89 -11.57
C THR A 110 -5.12 -13.12 -10.73
N GLU A 111 -6.19 -13.06 -9.94
CA GLU A 111 -6.75 -14.25 -9.25
C GLU A 111 -7.28 -15.31 -10.22
N PHE A 112 -7.49 -14.91 -11.47
CA PHE A 112 -7.94 -15.77 -12.56
C PHE A 112 -6.85 -16.00 -13.62
N GLU A 113 -5.58 -15.68 -13.34
CA GLU A 113 -4.47 -15.92 -14.26
C GLU A 113 -3.64 -17.13 -13.84
N ARG A 114 -3.67 -18.20 -14.64
CA ARG A 114 -2.79 -19.36 -14.45
C ARG A 114 -1.56 -19.26 -15.34
N ASP A 115 -1.77 -18.99 -16.62
CA ASP A 115 -0.73 -18.98 -17.66
C ASP A 115 -1.06 -18.05 -18.84
N GLN A 116 -2.10 -17.24 -18.73
CA GLN A 116 -2.53 -16.28 -19.75
C GLN A 116 -2.95 -14.97 -19.12
N HIS A 117 -2.69 -13.85 -19.81
CA HIS A 117 -3.16 -12.55 -19.37
C HIS A 117 -4.68 -12.40 -19.52
N TYR A 118 -5.29 -11.63 -18.63
CA TYR A 118 -6.75 -11.45 -18.57
C TYR A 118 -7.32 -10.70 -19.79
N LEU A 119 -6.58 -9.81 -20.45
CA LEU A 119 -7.05 -9.08 -21.63
C LEU A 119 -6.18 -9.30 -22.86
N LYS A 120 -6.82 -9.59 -24.01
CA LYS A 120 -6.14 -9.85 -25.28
C LYS A 120 -6.77 -9.14 -26.47
N ASP A 121 -5.93 -8.79 -27.45
CA ASP A 121 -6.34 -8.24 -28.74
C ASP A 121 -6.95 -9.31 -29.67
N SER A 122 -7.37 -8.91 -30.87
CA SER A 122 -7.97 -9.84 -31.85
C SER A 122 -6.97 -10.83 -32.47
N ALA A 123 -5.66 -10.60 -32.30
CA ALA A 123 -4.58 -11.51 -32.69
C ALA A 123 -4.17 -12.47 -31.55
N GLY A 124 -4.67 -12.25 -30.33
CA GLY A 124 -4.36 -13.03 -29.13
C GLY A 124 -3.10 -12.55 -28.40
N GLU A 125 -2.64 -11.32 -28.67
CA GLU A 125 -1.57 -10.66 -27.91
C GLU A 125 -2.14 -10.07 -26.63
N ASP A 126 -1.37 -10.13 -25.55
CA ASP A 126 -1.73 -9.58 -24.25
C ASP A 126 -1.78 -8.04 -24.30
N ILE A 127 -2.81 -7.44 -23.70
CA ILE A 127 -2.96 -5.98 -23.61
C ILE A 127 -2.88 -5.57 -22.15
N GLU A 128 -1.82 -4.82 -21.84
CA GLU A 128 -1.66 -4.19 -20.54
C GLU A 128 -2.48 -2.90 -20.44
N PRO A 129 -2.98 -2.55 -19.23
CA PRO A 129 -3.63 -1.27 -19.00
C PRO A 129 -2.64 -0.11 -19.17
N VAL A 130 -3.15 1.04 -19.61
CA VAL A 130 -2.45 2.33 -19.59
C VAL A 130 -2.20 2.77 -18.15
N ALA A 131 -3.18 2.53 -17.27
CA ALA A 131 -3.09 2.69 -15.82
C ALA A 131 -4.05 1.70 -15.14
N GLN A 132 -3.72 1.23 -13.94
CA GLN A 132 -4.55 0.31 -13.16
C GLN A 132 -4.37 0.56 -11.67
N GLU A 133 -5.38 0.16 -10.89
CA GLU A 133 -5.35 0.13 -9.42
C GLU A 133 -5.94 -1.20 -8.91
N GLY A 134 -5.44 -1.68 -7.77
CA GLY A 134 -5.78 -3.00 -7.20
C GLY A 134 -4.62 -4.01 -7.29
N ALA A 135 -4.58 -4.96 -6.36
CA ALA A 135 -3.37 -5.74 -6.05
C ALA A 135 -2.87 -6.67 -7.18
N GLY A 136 -1.81 -6.28 -7.90
CA GLY A 136 -1.15 -7.19 -8.84
C GLY A 136 -0.14 -6.60 -9.84
N ALA A 137 0.28 -5.35 -9.71
CA ALA A 137 1.18 -4.74 -10.69
C ALA A 137 2.66 -5.10 -10.45
N HIS A 138 3.21 -5.98 -11.29
CA HIS A 138 4.64 -5.95 -11.61
C HIS A 138 4.91 -4.76 -12.55
N ASP A 139 5.30 -3.63 -11.95
CA ASP A 139 6.15 -2.51 -12.45
C ASP A 139 6.17 -2.27 -13.98
N HIS A 140 5.61 -1.13 -14.42
CA HIS A 140 6.32 -0.07 -15.16
C HIS A 140 5.34 1.01 -15.67
N GLY A 141 5.08 2.06 -14.87
CA GLY A 141 4.45 3.29 -15.38
C GLY A 141 3.53 3.97 -14.38
N HIS A 142 4.08 4.96 -13.69
CA HIS A 142 3.43 6.03 -12.92
C HIS A 142 1.91 6.13 -13.05
N GLY A 143 1.20 5.86 -11.96
CA GLY A 143 -0.19 6.27 -11.84
C GLY A 143 -1.07 5.38 -10.97
N GLU A 144 -0.91 5.51 -9.66
CA GLU A 144 -2.04 5.42 -8.75
C GLU A 144 -2.17 6.85 -8.14
N GLU A 145 -3.27 7.20 -7.45
CA GLU A 145 -3.07 7.94 -6.18
C GLU A 145 -2.41 7.00 -5.14
N GLU A 146 -1.32 6.37 -5.57
CA GLU A 146 -0.18 6.05 -4.76
C GLU A 146 0.08 7.34 -4.03
N ILE A 147 0.32 7.21 -2.76
CA ILE A 147 0.98 8.26 -2.02
C ILE A 147 2.34 8.36 -2.73
N ALA A 148 2.43 9.23 -3.76
CA ALA A 148 3.58 9.36 -4.66
C ALA A 148 4.88 9.65 -3.88
N PHE A 149 4.67 10.00 -2.61
CA PHE A 149 5.60 10.07 -1.52
C PHE A 149 5.00 9.26 -0.37
N ASP A 150 5.79 8.46 0.32
CA ASP A 150 5.43 7.85 1.62
C ASP A 150 4.56 8.81 2.47
N PRO A 151 3.39 8.38 3.01
CA PRO A 151 2.50 9.28 3.78
C PRO A 151 2.99 9.58 5.19
N HIS A 152 3.88 8.74 5.74
CA HIS A 152 4.21 8.66 7.17
C HIS A 152 5.10 9.82 7.66
N SER A 153 4.98 10.98 7.03
CA SER A 153 5.67 12.21 7.36
C SER A 153 5.45 12.68 8.81
N TRP A 154 4.37 12.24 9.47
CA TRP A 154 4.16 12.53 10.90
C TRP A 154 5.18 11.84 11.81
N LEU A 155 5.85 10.79 11.35
CA LEU A 155 6.94 10.14 12.08
C LEU A 155 8.24 10.96 12.07
N ASP A 156 8.35 11.99 11.23
CA ASP A 156 9.42 12.99 11.31
C ASP A 156 8.96 14.20 12.15
N PRO A 157 9.57 14.46 13.32
CA PRO A 157 9.18 15.58 14.20
C PRO A 157 9.24 16.96 13.50
N VAL A 158 10.14 17.15 12.54
CA VAL A 158 10.30 18.40 11.80
C VAL A 158 9.20 18.55 10.77
N ALA A 159 8.87 17.47 10.05
CA ALA A 159 7.74 17.46 9.12
C ALA A 159 6.41 17.64 9.88
N TYR A 160 6.26 17.00 11.04
CA TYR A 160 5.08 17.16 11.89
C TYR A 160 4.94 18.59 12.42
N ALA A 161 6.05 19.26 12.76
CA ALA A 161 6.03 20.68 13.13
C ALA A 161 5.53 21.59 11.99
N ALA A 162 5.74 21.21 10.72
CA ALA A 162 5.17 21.91 9.58
C ALA A 162 3.66 21.66 9.45
N GLN A 163 3.20 20.43 9.68
CA GLN A 163 1.77 20.09 9.70
C GLN A 163 1.01 20.87 10.80
N VAL A 164 1.63 21.04 11.98
CA VAL A 164 1.07 21.86 13.06
C VAL A 164 0.83 23.32 12.62
N GLU A 165 1.72 23.89 11.81
CA GLU A 165 1.55 25.24 11.27
C GLU A 165 0.36 25.32 10.28
N VAL A 166 0.15 24.28 9.48
CA VAL A 166 -1.00 24.17 8.57
C VAL A 166 -2.30 24.14 9.36
N VAL A 167 -2.38 23.31 10.41
CA VAL A 167 -3.55 23.21 11.29
C VAL A 167 -3.81 24.54 12.00
N TYR A 168 -2.79 25.16 12.57
CA TYR A 168 -2.90 26.50 13.16
C TYR A 168 -3.49 27.53 12.18
N THR A 169 -2.97 27.55 10.94
CA THR A 169 -3.41 28.49 9.91
C THR A 169 -4.88 28.27 9.58
N ALA A 170 -5.29 27.03 9.36
CA ALA A 170 -6.68 26.67 9.05
C ALA A 170 -7.64 27.04 10.20
N LEU A 171 -7.29 26.70 11.44
CA LEU A 171 -8.09 27.02 12.62
C LEU A 171 -8.20 28.53 12.84
N SER A 172 -7.13 29.29 12.60
CA SER A 172 -7.13 30.75 12.74
C SER A 172 -7.98 31.45 11.68
N VAL A 173 -8.05 30.89 10.47
CA VAL A 173 -8.97 31.37 9.41
C VAL A 173 -10.42 31.10 9.79
N ALA A 174 -10.72 29.90 10.29
CA ALA A 174 -12.08 29.49 10.65
C ALA A 174 -12.60 30.19 11.92
N PHE A 175 -11.72 30.41 12.90
CA PHE A 175 -12.07 30.94 14.23
C PHE A 175 -11.13 32.07 14.65
N PRO A 176 -11.22 33.26 14.01
CA PRO A 176 -10.26 34.34 14.18
C PRO A 176 -10.20 34.88 15.62
N ASP A 177 -11.30 34.82 16.37
CA ASP A 177 -11.34 35.28 17.77
C ASP A 177 -10.44 34.45 18.72
N ASN A 178 -10.03 33.24 18.30
CA ASN A 178 -9.19 32.33 19.07
C ASN A 178 -7.77 32.20 18.49
N ALA A 179 -7.39 32.99 17.47
CA ALA A 179 -6.12 32.86 16.76
C ALA A 179 -4.88 32.96 17.68
N ASP A 180 -4.88 33.89 18.64
CA ASP A 180 -3.78 34.04 19.61
C ASP A 180 -3.61 32.77 20.47
N ALA A 181 -4.71 32.16 20.93
CA ALA A 181 -4.67 30.93 21.71
C ALA A 181 -4.17 29.73 20.87
N PHE A 182 -4.59 29.64 19.60
CA PHE A 182 -4.05 28.61 18.70
C PHE A 182 -2.57 28.81 18.43
N ARG A 183 -2.11 30.06 18.30
CA ARG A 183 -0.70 30.37 18.11
C ARG A 183 0.14 29.94 19.30
N ASP A 184 -0.26 30.32 20.51
CA ASP A 184 0.43 29.94 21.74
C ASP A 184 0.53 28.41 21.89
N ASN A 185 -0.55 27.69 21.58
CA ASN A 185 -0.57 26.22 21.61
C ASN A 185 0.33 25.60 20.53
N ALA A 186 0.30 26.12 19.29
CA ALA A 186 1.13 25.62 18.21
C ALA A 186 2.62 25.83 18.48
N ASP A 187 3.01 27.01 18.98
CA ASP A 187 4.40 27.29 19.34
C ASP A 187 4.88 26.41 20.50
N ALA A 188 4.05 26.18 21.52
CA ALA A 188 4.36 25.29 22.63
C ALA A 188 4.51 23.82 22.18
N TYR A 189 3.69 23.35 21.24
CA TYR A 189 3.78 21.99 20.72
C TYR A 189 4.98 21.81 19.79
N LYS A 190 5.27 22.79 18.93
CA LYS A 190 6.47 22.77 18.06
C LYS A 190 7.77 22.80 18.86
N ALA A 191 7.79 23.42 20.04
CA ALA A 191 8.95 23.34 20.94
C ALA A 191 9.20 21.91 21.43
N GLN A 192 8.15 21.16 21.77
CA GLN A 192 8.27 19.76 22.16
C GLN A 192 8.78 18.88 20.99
N LEU A 193 8.30 19.12 19.77
CA LEU A 193 8.79 18.43 18.56
C LEU A 193 10.26 18.74 18.26
N ALA A 194 10.71 19.98 18.53
CA ALA A 194 12.12 20.34 18.38
C ALA A 194 13.01 19.63 19.41
N ASP A 195 12.54 19.44 20.65
CA ASP A 195 13.26 18.64 21.65
C ASP A 195 13.37 17.17 21.22
N LEU A 196 12.32 16.62 20.61
CA LEU A 196 12.30 15.27 20.05
C LEU A 196 13.29 15.12 18.87
N ASP A 197 13.28 16.04 17.90
CA ASP A 197 14.25 16.09 16.80
C ASP A 197 15.71 16.16 17.31
N ALA A 198 15.95 16.97 18.34
CA ALA A 198 17.26 17.04 18.97
C ALA A 198 17.67 15.70 19.61
N GLY A 199 16.71 14.97 20.21
CA GLY A 199 16.93 13.62 20.75
C GLY A 199 17.33 12.60 19.68
N PHE A 200 16.59 12.53 18.57
CA PHE A 200 16.93 11.67 17.44
C PHE A 200 18.29 12.05 16.81
N SER A 201 18.54 13.36 16.62
CA SER A 201 19.82 13.85 16.08
C SER A 201 21.00 13.52 16.99
N ALA A 202 20.82 13.59 18.32
CA ALA A 202 21.86 13.24 19.29
C ALA A 202 22.13 11.73 19.33
N ALA A 203 21.14 10.88 19.03
CA ALA A 203 21.32 9.44 18.96
C ALA A 203 21.96 9.01 17.62
N PHE A 204 21.43 9.48 16.50
CA PHE A 204 21.70 8.89 15.17
C PHE A 204 22.44 9.81 14.19
N GLY A 205 22.57 11.11 14.49
CA GLY A 205 23.29 12.04 13.60
C GLY A 205 24.78 11.69 13.42
N GLU A 206 25.50 12.44 12.60
CA GLU A 206 26.92 12.16 12.28
C GLU A 206 27.85 12.02 13.51
N SER A 207 27.50 12.68 14.62
CA SER A 207 28.22 12.62 15.90
C SER A 207 27.41 11.95 17.01
N GLY A 208 26.41 11.15 16.63
CA GLY A 208 25.49 10.49 17.54
C GLY A 208 26.13 9.35 18.33
N THR A 209 25.39 8.84 19.31
CA THR A 209 25.85 7.73 20.16
C THR A 209 25.70 6.36 19.52
N CYS A 210 24.85 6.22 18.51
CA CYS A 210 24.63 4.98 17.78
C CYS A 210 25.72 4.74 16.73
N GLN A 211 26.45 3.62 16.86
CA GLN A 211 27.50 3.24 15.90
C GLN A 211 26.96 2.42 14.72
N LYS A 212 25.80 1.77 14.92
CA LYS A 212 25.05 1.08 13.89
C LYS A 212 23.83 1.91 13.53
N ASN A 213 23.37 1.78 12.30
CA ASN A 213 22.21 2.49 11.79
C ASN A 213 21.24 1.59 11.03
N THR A 214 21.52 0.30 10.85
CA THR A 214 20.63 -0.64 10.15
C THR A 214 19.71 -1.36 11.14
N VAL A 215 18.41 -1.34 10.87
CA VAL A 215 17.35 -1.98 11.64
C VAL A 215 16.41 -2.76 10.72
N ALA A 216 15.73 -3.79 11.24
CA ALA A 216 14.65 -4.45 10.52
C ALA A 216 13.29 -3.97 11.06
N ALA A 217 12.29 -3.79 10.20
CA ALA A 217 10.94 -3.44 10.62
C ALA A 217 9.88 -4.28 9.88
N ASN A 218 8.71 -4.45 10.49
CA ASN A 218 7.60 -5.16 9.88
C ASN A 218 6.97 -4.32 8.77
N HIS A 219 6.68 -3.05 9.05
CA HIS A 219 5.99 -2.12 8.18
C HIS A 219 6.96 -1.05 7.62
N ASN A 220 6.89 -0.75 6.33
CA ASN A 220 7.65 0.32 5.68
C ASN A 220 7.05 1.72 5.94
N ALA A 221 6.98 2.15 7.20
CA ALA A 221 6.47 3.47 7.59
C ALA A 221 7.57 4.52 7.86
N TYR A 222 8.83 4.13 7.91
CA TYR A 222 9.86 4.91 8.59
C TYR A 222 10.80 5.70 7.65
N ALA A 223 10.43 5.91 6.38
CA ALA A 223 11.35 6.50 5.39
C ALA A 223 11.76 7.94 5.72
N TYR A 224 10.90 8.74 6.35
CA TYR A 224 11.25 10.11 6.76
C TYR A 224 12.27 10.15 7.90
N ILE A 225 12.11 9.29 8.91
CA ILE A 225 13.10 9.14 9.99
C ILE A 225 14.41 8.60 9.39
N SER A 226 14.32 7.62 8.47
CA SER A 226 15.47 7.08 7.74
C SER A 226 16.26 8.17 7.04
N GLN A 227 15.58 8.99 6.23
CA GLN A 227 16.21 10.06 5.48
C GLN A 227 16.80 11.15 6.37
N ARG A 228 16.08 11.55 7.45
CA ARG A 228 16.52 12.64 8.32
C ARG A 228 17.72 12.26 9.17
N TYR A 229 17.68 11.07 9.75
CA TYR A 229 18.64 10.66 10.78
C TYR A 229 19.62 9.58 10.31
N GLY A 230 19.55 9.15 9.05
CA GLY A 230 20.49 8.19 8.46
C GLY A 230 20.31 6.75 8.93
N ILE A 231 19.12 6.38 9.42
CA ILE A 231 18.77 5.02 9.83
C ILE A 231 18.36 4.22 8.59
N GLU A 232 18.95 3.06 8.36
CA GLU A 232 18.57 2.15 7.27
C GLU A 232 17.54 1.13 7.78
N PHE A 233 16.36 1.09 7.17
CA PHE A 233 15.32 0.13 7.49
C PHE A 233 15.29 -0.99 6.45
N VAL A 234 15.32 -2.23 6.91
CA VAL A 234 15.04 -3.44 6.13
C VAL A 234 13.63 -3.91 6.49
N ASN A 235 12.69 -3.83 5.54
CA ASN A 235 11.28 -4.06 5.84
C ASN A 235 10.82 -5.46 5.43
N LEU A 236 9.98 -6.10 6.26
CA LEU A 236 9.35 -7.38 5.94
C LEU A 236 8.15 -7.23 5.00
N HIS A 237 7.34 -6.20 5.22
CA HIS A 237 6.20 -5.82 4.40
C HIS A 237 6.46 -4.50 3.67
N GLY A 238 5.61 -4.22 2.68
CA GLY A 238 5.61 -2.96 1.95
C GLY A 238 5.01 -1.81 2.77
N ILE A 239 4.49 -0.80 2.07
CA ILE A 239 3.77 0.35 2.67
C ILE A 239 2.42 -0.08 3.22
N ASP A 240 1.84 -1.18 2.73
CA ASP A 240 0.70 -1.84 3.38
C ASP A 240 1.23 -3.07 4.14
N PRO A 241 1.08 -3.11 5.47
CA PRO A 241 1.57 -4.22 6.29
C PRO A 241 0.62 -5.43 6.32
N GLU A 242 -0.56 -5.40 5.67
CA GLU A 242 -1.49 -6.52 5.69
C GLU A 242 -0.96 -7.75 4.90
N GLY A 243 -1.14 -8.95 5.47
CA GLY A 243 -0.78 -10.23 4.84
C GLY A 243 0.42 -10.95 5.48
N GLU A 244 0.87 -12.05 4.86
CA GLU A 244 2.12 -12.72 5.23
C GLU A 244 3.31 -12.10 4.48
N PRO A 245 4.48 -11.93 5.13
CA PRO A 245 5.64 -11.37 4.46
C PRO A 245 6.12 -12.33 3.36
N SER A 246 6.61 -11.76 2.25
CA SER A 246 7.10 -12.57 1.14
C SER A 246 8.31 -13.42 1.55
N PRO A 247 8.50 -14.63 0.98
CA PRO A 247 9.69 -15.43 1.24
C PRO A 247 11.02 -14.71 0.95
N ALA A 248 11.00 -13.76 0.00
CA ALA A 248 12.16 -12.94 -0.33
C ALA A 248 12.50 -11.93 0.78
N ALA A 249 11.50 -11.24 1.33
CA ALA A 249 11.70 -10.31 2.44
C ALA A 249 12.18 -11.03 3.71
N VAL A 250 11.63 -12.21 3.98
CA VAL A 250 12.12 -13.08 5.08
C VAL A 250 13.58 -13.48 4.86
N ALA A 251 13.97 -13.84 3.63
CA ALA A 251 15.35 -14.18 3.31
C ALA A 251 16.31 -13.00 3.47
N ASP A 252 15.92 -11.79 3.07
CA ASP A 252 16.72 -10.57 3.20
C ASP A 252 16.96 -10.21 4.68
N VAL A 253 15.92 -10.27 5.53
CA VAL A 253 16.09 -10.09 6.98
C VAL A 253 17.03 -11.13 7.57
N LEU A 254 16.91 -12.40 7.18
CA LEU A 254 17.82 -13.46 7.63
C LEU A 254 19.27 -13.23 7.19
N GLU A 255 19.49 -12.69 5.98
CA GLU A 255 20.80 -12.30 5.48
C GLU A 255 21.36 -11.11 6.29
N ARG A 256 20.56 -10.06 6.50
CA ARG A 256 20.98 -8.86 7.25
C ARG A 256 21.30 -9.15 8.72
N VAL A 257 20.54 -10.04 9.36
CA VAL A 257 20.84 -10.51 10.72
C VAL A 257 22.22 -11.18 10.79
N ARG A 258 22.62 -11.90 9.74
CA ARG A 258 23.89 -12.63 9.70
C ARG A 258 25.06 -11.75 9.30
N ASP A 259 24.88 -10.90 8.29
CA ASP A 259 25.98 -10.19 7.63
C ASP A 259 26.23 -8.81 8.26
N ASP A 260 25.17 -8.09 8.61
CA ASP A 260 25.26 -6.73 9.17
C ASP A 260 25.09 -6.72 10.71
N GLY A 261 24.79 -7.88 11.29
CA GLY A 261 24.59 -8.03 12.73
C GLY A 261 23.41 -7.22 13.24
N VAL A 262 22.31 -7.21 12.47
CA VAL A 262 21.01 -6.71 12.92
C VAL A 262 20.52 -7.60 14.05
N THR A 263 20.26 -7.01 15.21
CA THR A 263 19.89 -7.74 16.44
C THR A 263 18.44 -7.56 16.86
N ALA A 264 17.73 -6.61 16.25
CA ALA A 264 16.35 -6.31 16.55
C ALA A 264 15.51 -6.15 15.27
N ILE A 265 14.26 -6.62 15.35
CA ILE A 265 13.19 -6.32 14.41
C ILE A 265 12.08 -5.55 15.13
N TYR A 266 11.59 -4.51 14.48
CA TYR A 266 10.54 -3.66 15.01
C TYR A 266 9.19 -4.02 14.42
N VAL A 267 8.19 -4.26 15.27
CA VAL A 267 6.80 -4.48 14.88
C VAL A 267 5.93 -3.31 15.27
N GLU A 268 4.76 -3.20 14.67
CA GLU A 268 3.77 -2.19 15.02
C GLU A 268 3.00 -2.57 16.29
N GLU A 269 2.34 -1.59 16.89
CA GLU A 269 1.68 -1.72 18.19
C GLU A 269 0.50 -2.74 18.22
N TYR A 270 -0.01 -3.16 17.06
CA TYR A 270 -1.10 -4.15 16.95
C TYR A 270 -0.69 -5.48 16.33
N THR A 271 0.61 -5.68 16.05
CA THR A 271 1.08 -6.95 15.51
C THR A 271 0.76 -8.10 16.49
N PRO A 272 0.06 -9.17 16.06
CA PRO A 272 -0.32 -10.26 16.94
C PRO A 272 0.89 -10.93 17.61
N ASN A 273 0.74 -11.28 18.89
CA ASN A 273 1.74 -12.06 19.60
C ASN A 273 2.03 -13.38 18.87
N GLY A 274 3.30 -13.64 18.59
CA GLY A 274 3.76 -14.85 17.91
C GLY A 274 3.77 -14.76 16.38
N ALA A 275 3.36 -13.64 15.78
CA ALA A 275 3.40 -13.44 14.32
C ALA A 275 4.81 -13.65 13.73
N LEU A 276 5.85 -13.34 14.51
CA LEU A 276 7.26 -13.50 14.11
C LEU A 276 7.94 -14.73 14.70
N ASP A 277 7.22 -15.67 15.33
CA ASP A 277 7.84 -16.79 16.05
C ASP A 277 8.76 -17.63 15.15
N SER A 278 8.36 -17.90 13.90
CA SER A 278 9.18 -18.65 12.94
C SER A 278 10.47 -17.90 12.62
N LEU A 279 10.38 -16.61 12.33
CA LEU A 279 11.54 -15.76 12.05
C LEU A 279 12.51 -15.70 13.23
N ILE A 280 11.98 -15.59 14.46
CA ILE A 280 12.79 -15.61 15.68
C ILE A 280 13.50 -16.97 15.84
N GLN A 281 12.85 -18.09 15.50
CA GLN A 281 13.55 -19.39 15.53
C GLN A 281 14.64 -19.49 14.46
N ASP A 282 14.38 -19.00 13.25
CA ASP A 282 15.28 -19.13 12.10
C ASP A 282 16.53 -18.22 12.21
N THR A 283 16.44 -17.17 13.02
CA THR A 283 17.57 -16.27 13.34
C THR A 283 18.46 -16.78 14.47
N LYS A 284 18.08 -17.85 15.18
CA LYS A 284 18.92 -18.39 16.27
C LYS A 284 20.27 -18.88 15.76
N SER A 285 21.32 -18.38 16.39
CA SER A 285 22.71 -18.73 16.06
C SER A 285 23.57 -18.81 17.33
N ALA A 286 24.86 -19.14 17.17
CA ALA A 286 25.80 -19.11 18.30
C ALA A 286 25.96 -17.70 18.89
N ASP A 287 25.87 -16.67 18.04
CA ASP A 287 26.01 -15.26 18.43
C ASP A 287 24.67 -14.64 18.84
N LEU A 288 23.55 -15.25 18.45
CA LEU A 288 22.19 -14.82 18.75
C LEU A 288 21.34 -16.00 19.29
N PRO A 289 21.63 -16.51 20.51
CA PRO A 289 21.04 -17.77 21.00
C PRO A 289 19.53 -17.70 21.23
N ASN A 290 18.99 -16.49 21.41
CA ASN A 290 17.56 -16.27 21.61
C ASN A 290 16.81 -15.90 20.32
N GLY A 291 17.52 -15.75 19.20
CA GLY A 291 16.96 -15.19 17.96
C GLY A 291 16.94 -13.67 17.99
N ILE A 292 16.47 -13.06 16.91
CA ILE A 292 16.30 -11.62 16.79
C ILE A 292 15.35 -11.10 17.87
N GLU A 293 15.71 -9.98 18.50
CA GLU A 293 14.85 -9.31 19.48
C GLU A 293 13.68 -8.65 18.77
N VAL A 294 12.48 -8.74 19.35
CA VAL A 294 11.30 -8.04 18.84
C VAL A 294 11.03 -6.83 19.72
N LEU A 295 11.09 -5.64 19.13
CA LEU A 295 10.76 -4.37 19.77
C LEU A 295 9.58 -3.74 19.03
N THR A 296 8.99 -2.70 19.61
CA THR A 296 7.89 -1.97 18.98
C THR A 296 8.40 -0.66 18.39
N LEU A 297 7.95 -0.34 17.17
CA LEU A 297 7.90 1.03 16.68
C LEU A 297 6.45 1.38 16.38
N HIS A 298 6.02 2.48 16.98
CA HIS A 298 4.68 3.00 16.88
C HIS A 298 4.51 3.77 15.58
N THR A 299 3.57 3.34 14.73
CA THR A 299 3.17 4.09 13.53
C THR A 299 2.16 5.18 13.88
N MET A 300 1.39 4.99 14.97
CA MET A 300 0.38 5.95 15.45
C MET A 300 -0.75 6.20 14.44
N GLU A 301 -1.01 5.24 13.56
CA GLU A 301 -2.13 5.26 12.63
C GLU A 301 -3.46 4.97 13.34
N MET A 302 -3.38 4.25 14.46
CA MET A 302 -4.52 3.87 15.28
C MET A 302 -4.45 4.53 16.66
N ALA A 303 -5.61 4.63 17.31
CA ALA A 303 -5.71 5.24 18.63
C ALA A 303 -4.93 4.44 19.68
N PRO A 304 -4.09 5.08 20.53
CA PRO A 304 -3.24 4.37 21.49
C PRO A 304 -4.01 3.41 22.39
N SER A 305 -3.40 2.25 22.66
CA SER A 305 -4.00 1.23 23.55
C SER A 305 -4.08 1.70 25.01
N ASP A 306 -3.11 2.49 25.48
CA ASP A 306 -3.19 3.20 26.76
C ASP A 306 -3.68 4.64 26.52
N SER A 307 -4.76 5.02 27.20
CA SER A 307 -5.33 6.37 27.12
C SER A 307 -4.43 7.48 27.68
N ASN A 308 -3.36 7.14 28.39
CA ASN A 308 -2.35 8.10 28.84
C ASN A 308 -1.32 8.43 27.75
N ASP A 309 -1.23 7.59 26.72
CA ASP A 309 -0.30 7.79 25.62
C ASP A 309 -0.81 8.82 24.62
N ASN A 310 0.15 9.54 24.06
CA ASN A 310 -0.05 10.51 23.01
C ASN A 310 1.15 10.48 22.06
N TYR A 311 1.08 11.26 20.99
CA TYR A 311 2.16 11.35 20.01
C TYR A 311 3.55 11.55 20.65
N MET A 312 3.68 12.44 21.63
CA MET A 312 4.98 12.73 22.25
C MET A 312 5.49 11.54 23.07
N THR A 313 4.63 10.82 23.78
CA THR A 313 5.06 9.64 24.54
C THR A 313 5.48 8.51 23.60
N LEU A 314 4.65 8.19 22.60
CA LEU A 314 4.92 7.11 21.64
C LEU A 314 6.14 7.39 20.76
N MET A 315 6.34 8.62 20.30
CA MET A 315 7.56 8.97 19.57
C MET A 315 8.82 8.97 20.44
N THR A 316 8.69 9.28 21.73
CA THR A 316 9.81 9.14 22.67
C THR A 316 10.14 7.66 22.89
N GLU A 317 9.12 6.81 22.98
CA GLU A 317 9.30 5.35 23.04
C GLU A 317 9.95 4.82 21.76
N ASN A 318 9.56 5.32 20.58
CA ASN A 318 10.24 4.98 19.32
C ASN A 318 11.73 5.31 19.36
N LEU A 319 12.10 6.51 19.83
CA LEU A 319 13.51 6.90 19.99
C LEU A 319 14.25 5.95 20.93
N GLU A 320 13.68 5.62 22.09
CA GLU A 320 14.33 4.75 23.06
C GLU A 320 14.42 3.29 22.58
N ASN A 321 13.39 2.78 21.91
CA ASN A 321 13.40 1.43 21.32
C ASN A 321 14.43 1.34 20.20
N LEU A 322 14.54 2.35 19.32
CA LEU A 322 15.60 2.41 18.31
C LEU A 322 16.99 2.38 18.94
N LYS A 323 17.21 3.18 20.00
CA LYS A 323 18.48 3.18 20.75
C LYS A 323 18.79 1.82 21.37
N ALA A 324 17.78 1.16 21.92
CA ALA A 324 17.91 -0.15 22.54
C ALA A 324 18.29 -1.22 21.51
N GLY A 325 17.54 -1.35 20.41
CA GLY A 325 17.80 -2.38 19.40
C GLY A 325 19.09 -2.16 18.60
N LEU A 326 19.56 -0.91 18.48
CA LEU A 326 20.87 -0.57 17.91
C LEU A 326 22.02 -0.62 18.93
N ALA A 327 21.72 -0.92 20.20
CA ALA A 327 22.67 -0.97 21.32
C ALA A 327 23.56 0.28 21.40
N CYS A 328 22.95 1.46 21.27
CA CYS A 328 23.64 2.74 21.32
C CYS A 328 24.26 2.97 22.70
N SER A 329 25.43 3.61 22.76
CA SER A 329 26.01 3.99 24.04
C SER A 329 25.20 5.09 24.73
N GLU A 330 25.14 5.05 26.06
CA GLU A 330 24.62 6.18 26.85
C GLU A 330 25.51 7.42 26.80
#